data_AF-A0A2D9Y4H6-F1
#
_entry.id   AF-A0A2D9Y4H6-F1
#
_cell.length_a   1.000
_cell.length_b   1.000
_cell.length_c   1.000
_cell.angle_alpha   90.00
_cell.angle_beta   90.00
_cell.angle_gamma   90.00
#
_symmetry.space_group_name_H-M   'P 1'
#
loop_
_entity.id
_entity.type
_entity.pdbx_description
1 polymer ?
#
loop_
_entity_poly.entity_id
_entity_poly.type
_entity_poly.pdbx_seq_one_letter_code
_entity_poly.pdbx_strand_id
1 'polypeptide(L)'
;MNNNENFLPESVRNRKDLDIRAGDTVRVNIKIQEKGKTRIQSFEGLVLARKHGAENGGTFTVRKVSNGVGVERIFPLYSPS
;
A
#
# COMPACT_ATOMS: atom_id res chain seq x y z
N MET A 1 -2.98 -32.08 2.64
CA MET A 1 -3.84 -31.00 3.16
C MET A 1 -2.92 -29.96 3.75
N ASN A 2 -2.47 -28.99 2.93
CA ASN A 2 -1.45 -28.04 3.35
C ASN A 2 -2.04 -26.62 3.41
N ASN A 3 -2.57 -26.33 4.60
CA ASN A 3 -2.12 -25.22 5.43
C ASN A 3 -2.13 -23.82 4.79
N ASN A 4 -3.22 -23.11 5.10
CA ASN A 4 -3.26 -21.77 5.73
C ASN A 4 -4.12 -20.80 4.92
N GLU A 5 -5.42 -20.95 5.13
CA GLU A 5 -6.49 -20.06 4.72
C GLU A 5 -6.16 -18.60 5.04
N ASN A 6 -6.24 -17.77 4.00
CA ASN A 6 -6.92 -16.47 4.03
C ASN A 6 -6.83 -15.66 5.34
N PHE A 7 -5.67 -15.06 5.60
CA PHE A 7 -5.59 -13.90 6.49
C PHE A 7 -5.65 -12.59 5.71
N LEU A 8 -6.76 -12.36 5.03
CA LEU A 8 -7.26 -11.01 4.77
C LEU A 8 -8.77 -11.09 5.01
N PRO A 9 -9.33 -10.41 6.04
CA PRO A 9 -10.77 -10.36 6.18
C PRO A 9 -11.37 -9.80 4.88
N GLU A 10 -12.48 -10.39 4.45
CA GLU A 10 -13.25 -10.16 3.20
C GLU A 10 -13.66 -8.69 2.92
N SER A 11 -13.22 -7.73 3.73
CA SER A 11 -13.44 -6.29 3.54
C SER A 11 -12.19 -5.51 3.10
N VAL A 12 -11.13 -6.17 2.63
CA VAL A 12 -10.04 -5.47 1.94
C VAL A 12 -10.52 -5.06 0.55
N ARG A 13 -11.17 -3.91 0.47
CA ARG A 13 -11.47 -3.24 -0.80
C ARG A 13 -10.16 -3.12 -1.59
N ASN A 14 -10.13 -3.60 -2.83
CA ASN A 14 -8.90 -3.54 -3.62
C ASN A 14 -8.45 -2.08 -3.73
N ARG A 15 -7.13 -1.82 -3.73
CA ARG A 15 -6.62 -0.44 -3.83
C ARG A 15 -7.18 0.30 -5.06
N LYS A 16 -7.40 -0.41 -6.18
CA LYS A 16 -8.03 0.11 -7.41
C LYS A 16 -9.49 0.58 -7.23
N ASP A 17 -10.21 0.01 -6.28
CA ASP A 17 -11.62 0.33 -6.00
C ASP A 17 -11.74 1.52 -5.03
N LEU A 18 -10.61 2.02 -4.53
CA LEU A 18 -10.51 3.24 -3.74
C LEU A 18 -10.24 4.41 -4.69
N ASP A 19 -11.03 5.47 -4.57
CA ASP A 19 -10.80 6.72 -5.28
C ASP A 19 -9.71 7.55 -4.59
N ILE A 20 -8.48 7.05 -4.62
CA ILE A 20 -7.31 7.70 -4.04
C ILE A 20 -6.93 8.91 -4.90
N ARG A 21 -6.85 10.08 -4.27
CA ARG A 21 -6.54 11.36 -4.91
C ARG A 21 -5.34 12.03 -4.24
N ALA A 22 -4.70 12.94 -4.98
CA ALA A 22 -3.67 13.79 -4.41
C ALA A 22 -4.28 14.66 -3.30
N GLY A 23 -3.59 14.77 -2.17
CA GLY A 23 -4.08 15.44 -0.97
C GLY A 23 -4.70 14.51 0.08
N ASP A 24 -5.03 13.27 -0.27
CA ASP A 24 -5.53 12.30 0.70
C ASP A 24 -4.44 11.86 1.68
N THR A 25 -4.81 11.56 2.91
CA THR A 25 -3.94 10.83 3.85
C THR A 25 -4.35 9.37 3.86
N VAL A 26 -3.40 8.49 3.55
CA VAL A 26 -3.65 7.04 3.43
C VAL A 26 -2.72 6.26 4.34
N ARG A 27 -3.19 5.11 4.83
CA ARG A 27 -2.38 4.10 5.52
C ARG A 27 -2.28 2.85 4.67
N VAL A 28 -1.08 2.56 4.19
CA VAL A 28 -0.78 1.35 3.40
C VAL A 28 -0.12 0.31 4.29
N ASN A 29 -0.74 -0.85 4.46
CA ASN A 29 -0.16 -1.96 5.22
C ASN A 29 0.72 -2.81 4.29
N ILE A 30 2.01 -2.90 4.62
CA ILE A 30 3.01 -3.61 3.83
C ILE A 30 3.38 -4.89 4.58
N LYS A 31 3.33 -6.02 3.87
CA LYS A 31 3.83 -7.31 4.38
C LYS A 31 5.34 -7.38 4.13
N ILE A 32 6.12 -7.50 5.20
CA ILE A 32 7.58 -7.63 5.12
C ILE A 32 7.96 -9.04 5.58
N GLN A 33 8.68 -9.77 4.73
CA GLN A 33 9.17 -11.11 5.02
C GLN A 33 10.70 -11.10 5.06
N GLU A 34 11.28 -11.42 6.21
CA GLU A 34 12.73 -11.42 6.44
C GLU A 34 13.11 -12.65 7.26
N LYS A 35 14.08 -13.44 6.79
CA LYS A 35 14.66 -14.61 7.51
C LYS A 35 13.59 -15.56 8.10
N GLY A 36 12.54 -15.85 7.33
CA GLY A 36 11.45 -16.74 7.74
C GLY A 36 10.41 -16.12 8.68
N LYS A 37 10.59 -14.86 9.12
CA LYS A 37 9.59 -14.12 9.91
C LYS A 37 8.79 -13.18 9.01
N THR A 38 7.50 -13.07 9.28
CA THR A 38 6.61 -12.12 8.59
C THR A 38 6.12 -11.08 9.60
N ARG A 39 6.13 -9.81 9.21
CA ARG A 39 5.49 -8.71 9.95
C ARG A 39 4.68 -7.82 9.00
N ILE A 40 3.69 -7.13 9.55
CA ILE A 40 2.97 -6.07 8.85
C ILE A 40 3.53 -4.73 9.34
N GLN A 41 3.93 -3.86 8.42
CA GLN A 41 4.35 -2.50 8.70
C GLN A 41 3.44 -1.53 7.98
N SER A 42 2.88 -0.57 8.71
CA SER A 42 2.07 0.50 8.11
C SER A 42 2.95 1.65 7.60
N PHE A 43 2.66 2.10 6.38
CA PHE A 43 3.19 3.33 5.79
C PHE A 43 2.03 4.32 5.66
N GLU A 44 1.97 5.28 6.58
CA GLU A 44 0.94 6.31 6.62
C GLU A 44 1.51 7.65 6.17
N GLY A 45 0.81 8.34 5.28
CA GLY A 45 1.25 9.63 4.77
C GLY A 45 0.32 10.25 3.73
N LEU A 46 0.75 11.39 3.19
CA LEU A 46 0.03 12.18 2.19
C LEU A 46 0.23 11.59 0.80
N VAL A 47 -0.84 11.45 0.03
CA VAL A 47 -0.77 11.11 -1.39
C VAL A 47 -0.35 12.34 -2.17
N LEU A 48 0.79 12.26 -2.83
CA LEU A 48 1.30 13.34 -3.69
C LEU A 48 0.74 13.27 -5.10
N ALA A 49 0.61 12.06 -5.63
CA ALA A 49 0.23 11.85 -7.02
C ALA A 49 -0.39 10.47 -7.22
N ARG A 50 -1.30 10.39 -8.20
CA ARG A 50 -1.79 9.16 -8.81
C ARG A 50 -1.43 9.20 -10.30
N LYS A 51 -0.88 8.11 -10.84
CA LYS A 51 -0.40 8.00 -12.22
C LYS A 51 -1.02 6.79 -12.92
N HIS A 52 -1.11 6.84 -14.25
CA HIS A 52 -1.60 5.76 -15.12
C HIS A 52 -3.07 5.34 -14.87
N GLY A 53 -3.86 6.19 -14.19
CA GLY A 53 -5.31 6.04 -14.08
C GLY A 53 -5.79 4.64 -13.64
N ALA A 54 -6.52 3.98 -14.52
CA ALA A 54 -7.07 2.63 -14.35
C ALA A 54 -6.31 1.55 -15.15
N GLU A 55 -5.14 1.89 -15.69
CA GLU A 55 -4.28 0.93 -16.39
C GLU A 55 -3.63 -0.03 -15.38
N ASN A 56 -3.19 -1.20 -15.84
CA ASN A 56 -2.50 -2.18 -15.00
C ASN A 56 -1.23 -1.60 -14.31
N GLY A 57 -0.60 -0.60 -14.95
CA GLY A 57 0.53 0.16 -14.41
C GLY A 57 0.15 1.31 -13.45
N GLY A 58 -1.12 1.41 -13.08
CA GLY A 58 -1.66 2.40 -12.14
C GLY A 58 -0.89 2.43 -10.81
N THR A 59 -0.44 3.61 -10.40
CA THR A 59 0.32 3.81 -9.16
C THR A 59 -0.14 5.05 -8.40
N PHE A 60 0.16 5.08 -7.11
CA PHE A 60 0.04 6.29 -6.28
C PHE A 60 1.29 6.46 -5.42
N THR A 61 1.67 7.71 -5.16
CA THR A 61 2.87 8.07 -4.38
C THR A 61 2.45 8.62 -3.04
N VAL A 62 2.95 8.04 -1.95
CA VAL A 62 2.69 8.47 -0.58
C VAL A 62 3.98 9.03 0.03
N ARG A 63 3.88 10.19 0.67
CA ARG A 63 4.97 10.86 1.37
C ARG A 63 4.68 10.93 2.86
N LYS A 64 5.71 10.66 3.67
CA LYS A 64 5.69 10.93 5.12
C LYS A 64 7.02 11.47 5.60
N VAL A 65 7.04 12.09 6.77
CA VAL A 65 8.29 12.38 7.49
C VAL A 65 8.55 11.23 8.45
N SER A 66 9.75 10.65 8.39
CA SER A 66 10.20 9.58 9.28
C SER A 66 11.53 10.00 9.89
N ASN A 67 11.57 10.16 11.22
CA ASN A 67 12.77 10.59 11.95
C ASN A 67 13.40 11.87 11.38
N GLY A 68 12.57 12.87 11.07
CA GLY A 68 13.03 14.15 10.50
C GLY A 68 13.37 14.12 9.01
N VAL A 69 13.33 12.96 8.35
CA VAL A 69 13.65 12.81 6.92
C VAL A 69 12.36 12.54 6.12
N GLY A 70 12.19 13.26 5.01
CA GLY A 70 11.10 13.01 4.07
C GLY A 70 11.32 11.68 3.32
N VAL A 71 10.33 10.80 3.38
CA VAL A 71 10.36 9.50 2.71
C VAL A 71 9.15 9.38 1.80
N GLU A 72 9.39 9.01 0.55
CA GLU A 72 8.36 8.75 -0.44
C GLU A 72 8.36 7.28 -0.84
N ARG A 73 7.17 6.73 -1.04
CA ARG A 73 6.99 5.39 -1.59
C ARG A 73 5.92 5.40 -2.66
N ILE A 74 6.19 4.66 -3.73
CA ILE A 74 5.26 4.46 -4.84
C ILE A 74 4.62 3.09 -4.65
N PHE A 75 3.30 3.04 -4.68
CA PHE A 75 2.52 1.83 -4.52
C PHE A 75 1.73 1.53 -5.79
N PRO A 76 1.72 0.27 -6.26
CA PRO A 76 0.84 -0.16 -7.34
C PRO A 76 -0.62 -0.23 -6.85
N LEU A 77 -1.56 0.16 -7.72
CA LEU A 77 -3.01 0.06 -7.47
C LEU A 77 -3.52 -1.38 -7.60
N TYR A 78 -2.87 -2.19 -8.44
CA TYR A 78 -3.35 -3.53 -8.82
C TYR A 78 -2.52 -4.67 -8.22
N SER A 79 -1.44 -4.35 -7.49
CA SER A 79 -0.59 -5.38 -6.85
C SER A 79 -0.71 -5.29 -5.33
N PRO A 80 -0.81 -6.43 -4.63
CA PRO A 80 -0.97 -6.50 -3.18
C PRO A 80 0.32 -6.21 -2.41
N SER A 81 1.47 -6.25 -3.10
CA SER A 81 2.79 -5.98 -2.53
C SER A 81 3.00 -4.51 -2.20
#